data_AF-A0A9P8T9V3-F1
#
_entry.id   AF-A0A9P8T9V3-F1
#
_cell.length_a   1.000
_cell.length_b   1.000
_cell.length_c   1.000
_cell.angle_alpha   90.00
_cell.angle_beta   90.00
_cell.angle_gamma   90.00
#
_symmetry.space_group_name_H-M   'P 1'
#
loop_
_entity.id
_entity.type
_entity.pdbx_description
1 polymer ?
#
loop_
_entity_poly.entity_id
_entity_poly.type
_entity_poly.pdbx_seq_one_letter_code
_entity_poly.pdbx_strand_id
1 'polypeptide(L)'
;MSSSGTNPDLISLQLTTKDIISFNMGKAKKTRKFALTKRIITSKDQKLKKNQTQQSIKDKTKDDPELARSVPQVSSALFFQFNESIKPPYQVLIDTNFINHSIQKKIDIVRGMMDSLYAKCIPLITDCVMAELEKLGPKYRIALKLAKDPRIKRLSCSHKGVYADDCLVHRVMQHKCFIVATNDADLKRRIRKVPGIPIMSVGGHNYVIERLPDVF
;
A
#
# COMPACT_ATOMS: atom_id res chain seq x y z
N MET A 1 70.30 -60.84 47.62
CA MET A 1 71.73 -60.91 47.97
C MET A 1 72.54 -60.78 46.70
N SER A 2 73.69 -60.08 46.79
CA SER A 2 74.83 -60.07 45.84
C SER A 2 74.58 -59.62 44.40
N SER A 3 75.42 -58.84 43.71
CA SER A 3 76.66 -58.10 43.99
C SER A 3 77.14 -57.55 42.63
N SER A 4 77.98 -56.51 42.65
CA SER A 4 79.06 -56.16 41.69
C SER A 4 79.28 -57.13 40.50
N GLY A 5 79.41 -56.71 39.24
CA GLY A 5 80.21 -55.60 38.72
C GLY A 5 81.57 -56.13 38.21
N THR A 6 81.94 -55.87 36.95
CA THR A 6 83.34 -55.71 36.48
C THR A 6 83.40 -55.22 35.02
N ASN A 7 84.13 -54.12 34.85
CA ASN A 7 84.82 -53.60 33.65
C ASN A 7 86.00 -54.55 33.27
N PRO A 8 86.85 -54.37 32.21
CA PRO A 8 87.32 -53.07 31.70
C PRO A 8 87.80 -52.99 30.21
N ASP A 9 88.31 -51.79 29.85
CA ASP A 9 89.41 -51.46 28.93
C ASP A 9 89.26 -51.65 27.40
N LEU A 10 89.86 -50.85 26.51
CA LEU A 10 90.28 -49.44 26.41
C LEU A 10 90.88 -49.31 24.97
N ILE A 11 90.80 -48.11 24.40
CA ILE A 11 91.67 -47.53 23.35
C ILE A 11 91.26 -47.68 21.87
N SER A 12 91.35 -46.49 21.25
CA SER A 12 90.98 -45.94 19.95
C SER A 12 91.92 -46.24 18.80
N LEU A 13 91.44 -46.09 17.55
CA LEU A 13 92.19 -45.40 16.48
C LEU A 13 91.26 -44.99 15.30
N GLN A 14 91.61 -43.88 14.67
CA GLN A 14 90.79 -42.98 13.84
C GLN A 14 90.67 -43.37 12.34
N LEU A 15 89.82 -42.58 11.63
CA LEU A 15 89.79 -42.28 10.17
C LEU A 15 89.06 -43.34 9.30
N THR A 16 88.22 -43.05 8.29
CA THR A 16 88.12 -41.91 7.35
C THR A 16 86.72 -41.84 6.70
N THR A 17 86.37 -40.61 6.33
CA THR A 17 85.49 -40.13 5.26
C THR A 17 84.87 -41.12 4.24
N LYS A 18 83.53 -41.08 4.11
CA LYS A 18 82.71 -40.89 2.89
C LYS A 18 81.41 -41.69 3.04
N ASP A 19 80.29 -40.97 3.20
CA ASP A 19 78.95 -41.30 2.69
C ASP A 19 77.91 -40.45 3.42
N ILE A 20 77.88 -39.15 3.10
CA ILE A 20 76.78 -38.27 3.49
C ILE A 20 75.72 -38.38 2.41
N ILE A 21 74.76 -39.28 2.63
CA ILE A 21 73.47 -39.28 1.94
C ILE A 21 72.75 -38.00 2.38
N SER A 22 72.71 -37.00 1.48
CA SER A 22 71.91 -35.79 1.66
C SER A 22 70.42 -36.12 1.57
N PHE A 23 69.81 -36.51 2.69
CA PHE A 23 68.36 -36.45 2.86
C PHE A 23 67.93 -34.98 2.99
N ASN A 24 67.52 -34.38 1.87
CA ASN A 24 66.93 -33.05 1.85
C ASN A 24 65.51 -33.13 2.46
N MET A 25 65.41 -32.99 3.79
CA MET A 25 64.13 -32.87 4.49
C MET A 25 63.44 -31.57 4.08
N GLY A 26 62.48 -31.65 3.15
CA GLY A 26 61.64 -30.53 2.76
C GLY A 26 60.88 -29.96 3.96
N LYS A 27 61.22 -28.73 4.38
CA LYS A 27 60.50 -28.00 5.45
C LYS A 27 59.02 -27.86 5.08
N ALA A 28 58.11 -28.24 5.98
CA ALA A 28 56.68 -28.05 5.79
C ALA A 28 56.35 -26.55 5.71
N LYS A 29 56.12 -26.04 4.48
CA LYS A 29 56.00 -24.60 4.19
C LYS A 29 54.71 -23.92 4.67
N LYS A 30 53.78 -24.63 5.32
CA LYS A 30 52.50 -24.07 5.78
C LYS A 30 52.19 -24.50 7.21
N THR A 31 52.16 -23.53 8.11
CA THR A 31 51.71 -23.71 9.50
C THR A 31 50.18 -23.80 9.55
N ARG A 32 49.66 -24.72 10.36
CA ARG A 32 48.21 -24.85 10.58
C ARG A 32 47.74 -23.69 11.46
N LYS A 33 46.57 -23.11 11.13
CA LYS A 33 45.97 -22.07 11.96
C LYS A 33 45.27 -22.71 13.16
N PHE A 34 45.35 -22.07 14.33
CA PHE A 34 44.63 -22.46 15.54
C PHE A 34 43.13 -22.13 15.40
N ALA A 35 42.25 -22.95 16.01
CA ALA A 35 40.79 -22.79 16.00
C ALA A 35 40.11 -22.72 14.61
N LEU A 36 40.58 -23.53 13.66
CA LEU A 36 39.90 -23.67 12.36
C LEU A 36 38.56 -24.38 12.52
N THR A 37 37.47 -23.66 12.30
CA THR A 37 36.10 -24.20 12.26
C THR A 37 35.59 -24.32 10.83
N LYS A 38 34.60 -25.20 10.64
CA LYS A 38 33.88 -25.32 9.37
C LYS A 38 33.10 -24.02 9.12
N ARG A 39 33.13 -23.51 7.88
CA ARG A 39 32.34 -22.31 7.53
C ARG A 39 30.85 -22.64 7.61
N ILE A 40 30.13 -21.95 8.48
CA ILE A 40 28.68 -22.06 8.64
C ILE A 40 28.04 -20.79 8.07
N ILE A 41 26.80 -20.89 7.61
CA ILE A 41 26.00 -19.73 7.17
C ILE A 41 25.92 -18.75 8.34
N THR A 42 26.33 -17.52 8.10
CA THR A 42 26.33 -16.46 9.11
C THR A 42 25.07 -15.61 8.99
N SER A 43 24.71 -14.91 10.06
CA SER A 43 23.56 -13.98 10.07
C SER A 43 23.66 -12.86 9.03
N LYS A 44 24.85 -12.59 8.49
CA LYS A 44 25.12 -11.56 7.48
C LYS A 44 25.11 -12.11 6.04
N ASP A 45 24.75 -13.37 5.83
CA ASP A 45 24.73 -13.98 4.50
C ASP A 45 23.61 -13.36 3.63
N GLN A 46 23.96 -12.92 2.42
CA GLN A 46 23.03 -12.30 1.47
C GLN A 46 21.98 -13.28 0.94
N LYS A 47 22.21 -14.60 1.08
CA LYS A 47 21.22 -15.62 0.72
C LYS A 47 20.06 -15.72 1.71
N LEU A 48 20.19 -15.12 2.89
CA LEU A 48 19.10 -15.06 3.87
C LEU A 48 18.03 -14.08 3.42
N LYS A 49 16.78 -14.55 3.33
CA LYS A 49 15.61 -13.72 2.96
C LYS A 49 15.52 -12.43 3.79
N LYS A 50 15.81 -12.50 5.10
CA LYS A 50 15.80 -11.32 6.00
C LYS A 50 16.78 -10.23 5.53
N ASN A 51 17.96 -10.60 5.06
CA ASN A 51 18.96 -9.66 4.60
C ASN A 51 18.61 -9.10 3.21
N GLN A 52 18.00 -9.90 2.33
CA GLN A 52 17.47 -9.43 1.05
C GLN A 52 16.31 -8.44 1.24
N THR A 53 15.42 -8.70 2.21
CA THR A 53 14.35 -7.77 2.57
C THR A 53 14.91 -6.48 3.14
N GLN A 54 15.92 -6.54 4.03
CA GLN A 54 16.58 -5.35 4.55
C GLN A 54 17.34 -4.57 3.49
N GLN A 55 17.94 -5.25 2.51
CA GLN A 55 18.67 -4.62 1.42
C GLN A 55 17.72 -3.96 0.42
N SER A 56 16.64 -4.64 0.02
CA SER A 56 15.59 -4.02 -0.81
C SER A 56 14.87 -2.85 -0.13
N ILE A 57 14.68 -2.88 1.19
CA ILE A 57 14.20 -1.72 1.95
C ILE A 57 15.23 -0.58 1.89
N LYS A 58 16.52 -0.90 2.08
CA LYS A 58 17.60 0.10 2.02
C LYS A 58 17.77 0.73 0.65
N ASP A 59 17.63 -0.06 -0.41
CA ASP A 59 17.74 0.40 -1.79
C ASP A 59 16.55 1.29 -2.14
N LYS A 60 15.31 0.91 -1.74
CA LYS A 60 14.14 1.79 -1.83
C LYS A 60 14.36 3.13 -1.11
N THR A 61 14.88 3.10 0.11
CA THR A 61 15.16 4.34 0.87
C THR A 61 16.36 5.14 0.36
N LYS A 62 17.23 4.57 -0.48
CA LYS A 62 18.38 5.27 -1.07
C LYS A 62 18.03 5.94 -2.39
N ASP A 63 17.10 5.36 -3.14
CA ASP A 63 16.60 5.90 -4.41
C ASP A 63 15.55 7.01 -4.19
N ASP A 64 15.03 7.17 -2.97
CA ASP A 64 14.17 8.28 -2.58
C ASP A 64 15.02 9.49 -2.12
N PRO A 65 15.14 10.59 -2.90
CA PRO A 65 15.68 11.87 -2.41
C PRO A 65 14.74 12.56 -1.38
N GLU A 66 13.72 11.84 -0.92
CA GLU A 66 12.55 12.32 -0.21
C GLU A 66 12.48 11.72 1.20
N LEU A 67 13.45 12.06 2.06
CA LEU A 67 13.13 12.22 3.49
C LEU A 67 12.39 13.56 3.71
N ALA A 68 11.60 14.00 2.73
CA ALA A 68 10.73 15.16 2.84
C ALA A 68 9.44 14.66 3.50
N ARG A 69 9.11 15.20 4.67
CA ARG A 69 7.78 15.02 5.25
C ARG A 69 6.77 15.63 4.28
N SER A 70 6.06 14.81 3.51
CA SER A 70 4.96 15.26 2.67
C SER A 70 3.76 15.61 3.56
N VAL A 71 3.77 16.83 4.09
CA VAL A 71 2.59 17.39 4.74
C VAL A 71 1.70 17.94 3.62
N PRO A 72 0.54 17.30 3.32
CA PRO A 72 -0.34 17.81 2.30
C PRO A 72 -0.85 19.19 2.70
N GLN A 73 -0.67 20.18 1.82
CA GLN A 73 -1.22 21.52 2.03
C GLN A 73 -2.75 21.44 2.03
N VAL A 74 -3.38 22.20 2.93
CA VAL A 74 -4.84 22.27 2.97
C VAL A 74 -5.32 22.99 1.71
N SER A 75 -6.33 22.43 1.04
CA SER A 75 -6.88 23.01 -0.19
C SER A 75 -7.36 24.45 0.03
N SER A 76 -7.00 25.34 -0.89
CA SER A 76 -7.41 26.75 -0.91
C SER A 76 -8.92 26.97 -1.02
N ALA A 77 -9.67 25.96 -1.45
CA ALA A 77 -11.13 26.00 -1.53
C ALA A 77 -11.83 26.05 -0.17
N LEU A 78 -11.11 25.73 0.91
CA LEU A 78 -11.65 25.69 2.26
C LEU A 78 -11.38 26.99 3.02
N PHE A 79 -12.45 27.66 3.43
CA PHE A 79 -12.42 28.62 4.53
C PHE A 79 -12.79 27.88 5.82
N PHE A 80 -11.77 27.48 6.59
CA PHE A 80 -11.88 26.53 7.71
C PHE A 80 -12.51 25.18 7.29
N GLN A 81 -13.82 25.00 7.50
CA GLN A 81 -14.58 23.80 7.10
C GLN A 81 -15.58 24.09 5.98
N PHE A 82 -15.81 25.36 5.66
CA PHE A 82 -16.70 25.80 4.61
C PHE A 82 -15.97 25.70 3.26
N ASN A 83 -16.67 25.23 2.23
CA ASN A 83 -16.09 25.07 0.91
C ASN A 83 -16.72 26.05 -0.08
N GLU A 84 -16.04 27.17 -0.30
CA GLU A 84 -16.53 28.25 -1.18
C GLU A 84 -16.51 27.89 -2.67
N SER A 85 -15.84 26.78 -3.03
CA SER A 85 -15.68 26.36 -4.42
C SER A 85 -16.86 25.56 -4.97
N ILE A 86 -17.74 25.06 -4.11
CA ILE A 86 -18.89 24.25 -4.53
C ILE A 86 -20.02 25.18 -4.97
N LYS A 87 -20.03 25.51 -6.26
CA LYS A 87 -21.06 26.35 -6.89
C LYS A 87 -21.85 25.54 -7.93
N PRO A 88 -23.11 25.89 -8.21
CA PRO A 88 -23.85 25.33 -9.33
C PRO A 88 -23.08 25.52 -10.66
N PRO A 89 -23.07 24.52 -11.57
CA PRO A 89 -23.75 23.23 -11.50
C PRO A 89 -23.07 22.23 -10.56
N TYR A 90 -23.85 21.64 -9.65
CA TYR A 90 -23.32 20.70 -8.67
C TYR A 90 -22.96 19.36 -9.32
N GLN A 91 -21.78 18.85 -8.98
CA GLN A 91 -21.29 17.56 -9.43
C GLN A 91 -21.48 16.54 -8.32
N VAL A 92 -22.29 15.51 -8.58
CA VAL A 92 -22.69 14.54 -7.55
C VAL A 92 -22.14 13.17 -7.90
N LEU A 93 -21.24 12.64 -7.08
CA LEU A 93 -20.75 11.27 -7.19
C LEU A 93 -21.78 10.29 -6.62
N ILE A 94 -22.22 9.33 -7.43
CA ILE A 94 -23.23 8.36 -7.06
C ILE A 94 -22.59 7.03 -6.68
N ASP A 95 -23.07 6.45 -5.58
CA ASP A 95 -22.74 5.11 -5.10
C ASP A 95 -23.80 4.05 -5.49
N THR A 96 -23.46 2.76 -5.49
CA THR A 96 -24.36 1.66 -5.86
C THR A 96 -25.59 1.61 -4.96
N ASN A 97 -25.37 1.74 -3.65
CA ASN A 97 -26.42 1.74 -2.64
C ASN A 97 -27.41 2.89 -2.83
N PHE A 98 -26.94 4.07 -3.24
CA PHE A 98 -27.81 5.22 -3.45
C PHE A 98 -28.81 4.98 -4.59
N ILE A 99 -28.36 4.36 -5.69
CA ILE A 99 -29.23 4.00 -6.83
C ILE A 99 -30.30 3.01 -6.37
N ASN A 100 -29.91 2.00 -5.59
CA ASN A 100 -30.83 0.99 -5.09
C ASN A 100 -31.93 1.59 -4.19
N HIS A 101 -31.55 2.46 -3.26
CA HIS A 101 -32.50 3.15 -2.39
C HIS A 101 -33.41 4.12 -3.18
N SER A 102 -32.88 4.76 -4.21
CA SER A 102 -33.66 5.65 -5.09
C SER A 102 -34.73 4.87 -5.86
N ILE A 103 -34.38 3.70 -6.40
CA ILE A 103 -35.32 2.82 -7.09
C ILE A 103 -36.38 2.30 -6.12
N GLN A 104 -35.98 1.86 -4.92
CA GLN A 104 -36.91 1.35 -3.91
C GLN A 104 -37.96 2.41 -3.52
N LYS A 105 -37.55 3.67 -3.41
CA LYS A 105 -38.42 4.80 -3.04
C LYS A 105 -39.06 5.50 -4.23
N LYS A 106 -38.83 5.01 -5.46
CA LYS A 106 -39.37 5.54 -6.72
C LYS A 106 -39.01 7.01 -6.97
N ILE A 107 -37.78 7.40 -6.63
CA ILE A 107 -37.26 8.75 -6.86
C ILE A 107 -36.43 8.73 -8.15
N ASP A 108 -36.72 9.63 -9.09
CA ASP A 108 -35.86 9.85 -10.26
C ASP A 108 -34.58 10.59 -9.82
N ILE A 109 -33.42 10.05 -10.19
CA ILE A 109 -32.12 10.51 -9.68
C ILE A 109 -31.88 11.99 -10.02
N VAL A 110 -32.07 12.36 -11.29
CA VAL A 110 -31.78 13.72 -11.75
C VAL A 110 -32.77 14.71 -11.14
N ARG A 111 -34.07 14.40 -11.21
CA ARG A 111 -35.13 15.25 -10.67
C ARG A 111 -35.04 15.40 -9.16
N GLY A 112 -34.86 14.30 -8.43
CA GLY A 112 -34.72 14.34 -6.97
C GLY A 112 -33.51 15.15 -6.51
N MET A 113 -32.40 15.14 -7.27
CA MET A 113 -31.23 15.98 -6.96
C MET A 113 -31.52 17.45 -7.19
N MET A 114 -32.19 17.80 -8.29
CA MET A 114 -32.57 19.18 -8.58
C MET A 114 -33.58 19.72 -7.56
N ASP A 115 -34.56 18.91 -7.16
CA ASP A 115 -35.56 19.30 -6.16
C ASP A 115 -34.95 19.47 -4.76
N SER A 116 -33.89 18.72 -4.44
CA SER A 116 -33.21 18.81 -3.13
C SER A 116 -32.18 19.94 -3.05
N LEU A 117 -31.49 20.27 -4.15
CA LEU A 117 -30.42 21.27 -4.18
C LEU A 117 -30.87 22.61 -4.80
N TYR A 118 -32.09 22.69 -5.32
CA TYR A 118 -32.66 23.86 -6.01
C TYR A 118 -31.76 24.44 -7.12
N ALA A 119 -30.91 23.60 -7.73
CA ALA A 119 -29.93 24.01 -8.71
C ALA A 119 -29.65 22.89 -9.72
N LYS A 120 -28.99 23.25 -10.84
CA LYS A 120 -28.59 22.28 -11.86
C LYS A 120 -27.59 21.28 -11.29
N CYS A 121 -27.93 20.00 -11.37
CA CYS A 121 -27.12 18.89 -10.88
C CYS A 121 -26.61 18.02 -12.03
N ILE A 122 -25.36 17.58 -11.94
CA ILE A 122 -24.70 16.67 -12.88
C ILE A 122 -24.36 15.40 -12.09
N PRO A 123 -25.18 14.34 -12.22
CA PRO A 123 -24.88 13.06 -11.61
C PRO A 123 -23.69 12.39 -12.32
N LEU A 124 -22.76 11.86 -11.52
CA LEU A 124 -21.52 11.23 -11.95
C LEU A 124 -21.44 9.81 -11.39
N ILE A 125 -21.18 8.83 -12.26
CA ILE A 125 -20.89 7.45 -11.87
C ILE A 125 -19.46 7.11 -12.26
N THR A 126 -18.71 6.57 -11.30
CA THR A 126 -17.35 6.10 -11.53
C THR A 126 -17.34 4.71 -12.16
N ASP A 127 -16.27 4.40 -12.90
CA ASP A 127 -16.11 3.06 -13.51
C ASP A 127 -16.18 1.92 -12.50
N CYS A 128 -15.67 2.13 -11.29
CA CYS A 128 -15.70 1.10 -10.24
C CYS A 128 -17.12 0.84 -9.72
N VAL A 129 -17.94 1.88 -9.54
CA VAL A 129 -19.35 1.76 -9.16
C VAL A 129 -20.15 1.06 -10.27
N MET A 130 -19.88 1.41 -11.53
CA MET A 130 -20.49 0.71 -12.67
C MET A 130 -20.11 -0.78 -12.70
N ALA A 131 -18.82 -1.09 -12.48
CA ALA A 131 -18.34 -2.47 -12.43
C ALA A 131 -18.93 -3.26 -11.25
N GLU A 132 -19.18 -2.60 -10.11
CA GLU A 132 -19.85 -3.20 -8.96
C GLU A 132 -21.32 -3.53 -9.28
N LEU A 133 -22.05 -2.61 -9.91
CA LEU A 133 -23.43 -2.87 -10.37
C LEU A 133 -23.50 -4.05 -11.35
N GLU A 134 -22.52 -4.20 -12.24
CA GLU A 134 -22.45 -5.32 -13.18
C GLU A 134 -22.18 -6.65 -12.46
N LYS A 135 -21.39 -6.65 -11.37
CA LYS A 135 -21.12 -7.85 -10.55
C LYS A 135 -22.31 -8.31 -9.72
N LEU A 136 -23.18 -7.38 -9.29
CA LEU A 136 -24.36 -7.70 -8.47
C LEU A 136 -25.42 -8.53 -9.23
N GLY A 137 -25.27 -8.67 -10.56
CA GLY A 137 -26.01 -9.63 -11.37
C GLY A 137 -27.42 -9.17 -11.77
N PRO A 138 -28.28 -10.11 -12.24
CA PRO A 138 -29.53 -9.77 -12.93
C PRO A 138 -30.58 -9.11 -12.02
N LYS A 139 -30.47 -9.28 -10.69
CA LYS A 139 -31.37 -8.63 -9.71
C LYS A 139 -31.29 -7.10 -9.80
N TYR A 140 -30.13 -6.56 -10.17
CA TYR A 140 -29.87 -5.12 -10.25
C TYR A 140 -29.90 -4.60 -11.68
N ARG A 141 -30.53 -5.32 -12.61
CA ARG A 141 -30.64 -4.91 -14.03
C ARG A 141 -31.32 -3.55 -14.20
N ILE A 142 -32.30 -3.22 -13.36
CA ILE A 142 -32.98 -1.91 -13.39
C ILE A 142 -31.99 -0.80 -12.98
N ALA A 143 -31.22 -1.03 -11.92
CA ALA A 143 -30.17 -0.11 -11.48
C ALA A 143 -29.09 0.10 -12.55
N LEU A 144 -28.66 -0.97 -13.22
CA LEU A 144 -27.69 -0.89 -14.30
C LEU A 144 -28.22 -0.09 -15.51
N LYS A 145 -29.51 -0.25 -15.85
CA LYS A 145 -30.14 0.50 -16.94
C LYS A 145 -30.25 1.98 -16.60
N LEU A 146 -30.61 2.31 -15.35
CA LEU A 146 -30.69 3.68 -14.86
C LEU A 146 -29.30 4.34 -14.80
N ALA A 147 -28.27 3.60 -14.37
CA ALA A 147 -26.88 4.06 -14.35
C ALA A 147 -26.31 4.38 -15.74
N LYS A 148 -26.87 3.76 -16.80
CA LYS A 148 -26.47 3.98 -18.21
C LYS A 148 -27.31 5.07 -18.90
N ASP A 149 -28.14 5.80 -18.17
CA ASP A 149 -28.90 6.94 -18.70
C ASP A 149 -27.93 8.06 -19.18
N PRO A 150 -28.12 8.63 -20.38
CA PRO A 150 -27.28 9.72 -20.89
C PRO A 150 -27.25 10.97 -20.00
N ARG A 151 -28.24 11.16 -19.13
CA ARG A 151 -28.24 12.26 -18.14
C ARG A 151 -27.17 12.08 -17.07
N ILE A 152 -26.72 10.84 -16.84
CA ILE A 152 -25.68 10.49 -15.87
C ILE A 152 -24.34 10.41 -16.59
N LYS A 153 -23.40 11.25 -16.18
CA LYS A 153 -22.06 11.28 -16.76
C LYS A 153 -21.19 10.19 -16.15
N ARG A 154 -20.40 9.54 -16.99
CA ARG A 154 -19.44 8.52 -16.57
C ARG A 154 -18.08 9.15 -16.31
N LEU A 155 -17.45 8.79 -15.20
CA LEU A 155 -16.14 9.27 -14.79
C LEU A 155 -15.13 8.13 -14.78
N SER A 156 -14.04 8.31 -15.51
CA SER A 156 -13.02 7.27 -15.65
C SER A 156 -12.15 7.13 -14.40
N CYS A 157 -11.86 5.89 -14.02
CA CYS A 157 -11.01 5.59 -12.87
C CYS A 157 -9.66 5.00 -13.28
N SER A 158 -8.56 5.59 -12.79
CA SER A 158 -7.19 5.16 -13.09
C SER A 158 -6.60 4.23 -12.03
N HIS A 159 -7.37 3.26 -11.53
CA HIS A 159 -6.91 2.36 -10.48
C HIS A 159 -7.28 0.91 -10.77
N LYS A 160 -6.42 -0.03 -10.37
CA LYS A 160 -6.62 -1.46 -10.64
C LYS A 160 -7.34 -2.13 -9.46
N GLY A 161 -8.58 -2.61 -9.68
CA GLY A 161 -9.26 -3.51 -8.77
C GLY A 161 -9.58 -2.97 -7.36
N VAL A 162 -9.61 -1.65 -7.19
CA VAL A 162 -9.91 -1.01 -5.90
C VAL A 162 -11.42 -1.04 -5.64
N TYR A 163 -11.81 -1.15 -4.36
CA TYR A 163 -13.19 -1.03 -3.91
C TYR A 163 -13.77 0.36 -4.27
N ALA A 164 -15.06 0.41 -4.59
CA ALA A 164 -15.72 1.65 -5.00
C ALA A 164 -15.65 2.74 -3.91
N ASP A 165 -15.84 2.35 -2.65
CA ASP A 165 -15.75 3.26 -1.49
C ASP A 165 -14.40 3.96 -1.40
N ASP A 166 -13.31 3.21 -1.59
CA ASP A 166 -11.95 3.74 -1.55
C ASP A 166 -11.69 4.67 -2.73
N CYS A 167 -12.21 4.34 -3.92
CA CYS A 167 -12.15 5.24 -5.07
C CYS A 167 -12.83 6.58 -4.77
N LEU A 168 -14.06 6.54 -4.24
CA LEU A 168 -14.84 7.73 -3.92
C LEU A 168 -14.12 8.58 -2.88
N VAL A 169 -13.63 7.97 -1.79
CA VAL A 169 -12.92 8.67 -0.71
C VAL A 169 -11.64 9.32 -1.22
N HIS A 170 -10.79 8.61 -1.98
CA HIS A 170 -9.57 9.19 -2.53
C HIS A 170 -9.87 10.35 -3.48
N ARG A 171 -10.90 10.20 -4.34
CA ARG A 171 -11.28 11.22 -5.30
C ARG A 171 -11.74 12.51 -4.63
N VAL A 172 -12.60 12.41 -3.60
CA VAL A 172 -13.09 13.60 -2.89
C VAL A 172 -12.02 14.22 -1.98
N MET A 173 -11.08 13.42 -1.49
CA MET A 173 -9.94 13.92 -0.73
C MET A 173 -8.99 14.74 -1.60
N GLN A 174 -8.76 14.30 -2.84
CA GLN A 174 -7.94 15.01 -3.83
C GLN A 174 -8.66 16.24 -4.40
N HIS A 175 -9.95 16.09 -4.74
CA HIS A 175 -10.75 17.13 -5.36
C HIS A 175 -12.00 17.39 -4.54
N LYS A 176 -12.03 18.52 -3.85
CA LYS A 176 -13.14 18.92 -2.96
C LYS A 176 -14.28 19.60 -3.72
N CYS A 177 -14.52 19.25 -4.99
CA CYS A 177 -15.55 19.87 -5.83
C CYS A 177 -16.76 18.95 -6.07
N PHE A 178 -16.92 17.92 -5.24
CA PHE A 178 -17.96 16.91 -5.40
C PHE A 178 -18.88 16.87 -4.17
N ILE A 179 -20.16 16.57 -4.44
CA ILE A 179 -21.12 16.08 -3.46
C ILE A 179 -21.12 14.55 -3.56
N VAL A 180 -21.17 13.84 -2.43
CA VAL A 180 -21.26 12.37 -2.47
C VAL A 180 -22.67 11.93 -2.12
N ALA A 181 -23.30 11.17 -3.02
CA ALA A 181 -24.59 10.56 -2.82
C ALA A 181 -24.44 9.10 -2.37
N THR A 182 -24.62 8.84 -1.08
CA THR A 182 -24.54 7.49 -0.51
C THR A 182 -25.50 7.32 0.67
N ASN A 183 -26.02 6.10 0.82
CA ASN A 183 -26.80 5.69 1.98
C ASN A 183 -26.00 4.82 2.95
N ASP A 184 -24.78 4.39 2.58
CA ASP A 184 -23.97 3.51 3.41
C ASP A 184 -23.43 4.23 4.66
N ALA A 185 -23.57 3.59 5.82
CA ALA A 185 -23.18 4.16 7.10
C ALA A 185 -21.65 4.33 7.21
N ASP A 186 -20.90 3.36 6.71
CA ASP A 186 -19.44 3.35 6.82
C ASP A 186 -18.82 4.38 5.87
N LEU A 187 -19.26 4.43 4.61
CA LEU A 187 -18.82 5.45 3.66
C LEU A 187 -19.17 6.87 4.16
N LYS A 188 -20.37 7.09 4.70
CA LYS A 188 -20.73 8.37 5.33
C LYS A 188 -19.79 8.72 6.48
N ARG A 189 -19.46 7.77 7.35
CA ARG A 189 -18.53 8.00 8.48
C ARG A 189 -17.14 8.38 7.99
N ARG A 190 -16.66 7.79 6.89
CA ARG A 190 -15.37 8.12 6.27
C ARG A 190 -15.37 9.52 5.66
N ILE A 191 -16.39 9.85 4.87
CA ILE A 191 -16.50 11.16 4.21
C ILE A 191 -16.66 12.28 5.24
N ARG A 192 -17.37 12.04 6.36
CA ARG A 192 -17.51 13.03 7.45
C ARG A 192 -16.18 13.44 8.09
N LYS A 193 -15.12 12.65 7.96
CA LYS A 193 -13.77 13.02 8.44
C LYS A 193 -13.09 14.02 7.52
N VAL A 194 -13.52 14.11 6.26
CA VAL A 194 -12.97 15.03 5.27
C VAL A 194 -13.80 16.33 5.30
N PRO A 195 -13.20 17.49 5.61
CA PRO A 195 -13.94 18.74 5.70
C PRO A 195 -14.34 19.26 4.31
N GLY A 196 -15.49 19.95 4.25
CA GLY A 196 -15.97 20.65 3.05
C GLY A 196 -16.60 19.77 1.97
N ILE A 197 -16.94 18.50 2.26
CA ILE A 197 -17.65 17.62 1.32
C ILE A 197 -19.08 17.41 1.81
N PRO A 198 -20.08 17.86 1.02
CA PRO A 198 -21.48 17.58 1.30
C PRO A 198 -21.84 16.11 1.03
N ILE A 199 -22.76 15.59 1.83
CA ILE A 199 -23.24 14.20 1.72
C ILE A 199 -24.73 14.23 1.44
N MET A 200 -25.15 13.65 0.32
CA MET A 200 -26.55 13.44 -0.02
C MET A 200 -26.96 12.01 0.28
N SER A 201 -28.12 11.82 0.87
CA SER A 201 -28.66 10.49 1.19
C SER A 201 -30.17 10.45 0.96
N VAL A 202 -30.69 9.25 0.70
CA VAL A 202 -32.14 9.09 0.49
C VAL A 202 -32.88 8.95 1.83
N GLY A 203 -33.66 9.97 2.22
CA GLY A 203 -34.41 10.03 3.48
C GLY A 203 -35.91 10.20 3.24
N GLY A 204 -36.77 9.38 3.87
CA GLY A 204 -38.20 9.39 3.55
C GLY A 204 -38.46 9.18 2.05
N HIS A 205 -39.18 10.10 1.41
CA HIS A 205 -39.47 10.11 -0.03
C HIS A 205 -38.66 11.13 -0.84
N ASN A 206 -37.69 11.82 -0.22
CA ASN A 206 -36.88 12.86 -0.86
C ASN A 206 -35.37 12.58 -0.67
N TYR A 207 -34.53 13.37 -1.34
CA TYR A 207 -33.11 13.43 -1.00
C TYR A 207 -32.88 14.46 0.11
N VAL A 208 -31.94 14.13 0.99
CA VAL A 208 -31.55 14.97 2.12
C VAL A 208 -30.06 15.21 2.02
N ILE A 209 -29.66 16.47 2.18
CA ILE A 209 -28.27 16.91 2.11
C ILE A 209 -27.75 17.27 3.51
N GLU A 210 -26.56 16.77 3.83
CA GLU A 210 -25.79 17.10 5.04
C GLU A 210 -24.60 17.97 4.63
N ARG A 211 -24.22 18.94 5.47
CA ARG A 211 -22.99 19.76 5.33
C ARG A 211 -22.90 20.61 4.06
N LEU A 212 -24.04 21.01 3.50
CA LEU A 212 -24.09 22.08 2.52
C LEU A 212 -24.69 23.32 3.22
N PRO A 213 -23.91 24.38 3.43
CA PRO A 213 -24.35 25.55 4.19
C PRO A 213 -25.32 26.45 3.42
N ASP A 214 -25.28 26.46 2.08
CA ASP A 214 -26.05 27.37 1.22
C ASP A 214 -27.40 26.78 0.75
N VAL A 215 -28.02 25.85 1.50
CA VAL A 215 -29.25 25.16 1.05
C VAL A 215 -30.53 25.93 1.40
N PHE A 216 -30.43 27.13 1.98
CA PHE A 216 -31.57 27.96 2.34
C PHE A 216 -31.24 29.45 2.18
#